data_AF-K9WYN3-F1
#
_entry.id   AF-K9WYN3-F1
#
_cell.length_a   1.000
_cell.length_b   1.000
_cell.length_c   1.000
_cell.angle_alpha   90.00
_cell.angle_beta   90.00
_cell.angle_gamma   90.00
#
_symmetry.space_group_name_H-M   'P 1'
#
loop_
_entity.id
_entity.type
_entity.pdbx_description
1 polymer ?
#
loop_
_entity_poly.entity_id
_entity_poly.type
_entity_poly.pdbx_seq_one_letter_code
_entity_poly.pdbx_strand_id
1 'polypeptide(L)'
;MSTTKPVNFDPVNSRIFVPQRYHRQPVISRLVSRYGLTVNIKAASLASGNDSDGWFDLEISGHSQELTSSLSYLQGLGVNLVQLAIANHIQSNQNSQFFPNIESNQTQRKPEILLKTQWREEFQQWISTGQTNRLRLQLCILKDYHEKPIISELVSRYGLTVNITSAALNPNVQDDGWFDLDLWGRTKQLHSSLRYLEQLGLPIWLDWSFLYSDRNLID
;
A
#
# COMPACT_ATOMS: atom_id res chain seq x y z
N MET A 1 -36.43 -5.03 -19.43
CA MET A 1 -35.01 -4.64 -19.35
C MET A 1 -34.43 -5.32 -18.13
N SER A 2 -33.58 -6.34 -18.32
CA SER A 2 -33.05 -7.15 -17.23
C SER A 2 -31.87 -6.44 -16.57
N THR A 3 -32.03 -6.02 -15.33
CA THR A 3 -30.94 -5.51 -14.49
C THR A 3 -30.15 -6.71 -13.97
N THR A 4 -29.05 -7.07 -14.62
CA THR A 4 -28.07 -8.01 -14.09
C THR A 4 -27.42 -7.37 -12.86
N LYS A 5 -27.73 -7.89 -11.67
CA LYS A 5 -27.00 -7.54 -10.44
C LYS A 5 -25.53 -7.91 -10.64
N PRO A 6 -24.57 -7.04 -10.31
CA PRO A 6 -23.16 -7.40 -10.33
C PRO A 6 -22.96 -8.54 -9.32
N VAL A 7 -22.52 -9.69 -9.82
CA VAL A 7 -22.08 -10.80 -8.98
C VAL A 7 -20.73 -10.38 -8.39
N ASN A 8 -20.73 -10.02 -7.11
CA ASN A 8 -19.50 -9.76 -6.37
C ASN A 8 -18.89 -11.12 -6.02
N PHE A 9 -17.68 -11.38 -6.52
CA PHE A 9 -17.00 -12.65 -6.31
C PHE A 9 -16.23 -12.63 -4.98
N ASP A 10 -15.97 -13.83 -4.46
CA ASP A 10 -15.11 -13.99 -3.30
C ASP A 10 -13.73 -13.36 -3.56
N PRO A 11 -13.11 -12.73 -2.55
CA PRO A 11 -11.78 -12.14 -2.69
C PRO A 11 -10.75 -13.15 -3.18
N VAL A 12 -9.91 -12.73 -4.13
CA VAL A 12 -8.79 -13.54 -4.64
C VAL A 12 -7.54 -13.22 -3.86
N ASN A 13 -6.95 -14.25 -3.24
CA ASN A 13 -5.66 -14.14 -2.56
C ASN A 13 -4.51 -14.44 -3.53
N SER A 14 -3.52 -13.54 -3.59
CA SER A 14 -2.39 -13.68 -4.49
C SER A 14 -1.09 -13.08 -3.95
N ARG A 15 0.00 -13.84 -4.07
CA ARG A 15 1.37 -13.30 -3.92
C ARG A 15 1.85 -12.77 -5.25
N ILE A 16 2.27 -11.50 -5.26
CA ILE A 16 2.90 -10.86 -6.42
C ILE A 16 4.35 -10.49 -6.11
N PHE A 17 5.22 -10.60 -7.11
CA PHE A 17 6.60 -10.09 -7.06
C PHE A 17 6.71 -8.90 -8.01
N VAL A 18 6.96 -7.72 -7.47
CA VAL A 18 7.08 -6.49 -8.22
C VAL A 18 8.55 -6.30 -8.62
N PRO A 19 8.87 -6.32 -9.93
CA PRO A 19 10.24 -6.12 -10.38
C PRO A 19 10.79 -4.77 -9.93
N GLN A 20 12.07 -4.72 -9.58
CA GLN A 20 12.74 -3.51 -9.07
C GLN A 20 12.49 -2.25 -9.90
N ARG A 21 12.50 -2.37 -11.24
CA ARG A 21 12.21 -1.27 -12.17
C ARG A 21 10.84 -0.60 -11.97
N TYR A 22 9.93 -1.23 -11.24
CA TYR A 22 8.60 -0.72 -10.91
C TYR A 22 8.41 -0.33 -9.44
N HIS A 23 9.43 -0.40 -8.57
CA HIS A 23 9.31 0.02 -7.16
C HIS A 23 9.00 1.52 -7.00
N ARG A 24 9.33 2.32 -8.02
CA ARG A 24 8.96 3.74 -8.09
C ARG A 24 7.66 4.02 -8.84
N GLN A 25 6.91 2.97 -9.18
CA GLN A 25 5.67 3.08 -9.93
C GLN A 25 4.47 2.57 -9.12
N PRO A 26 3.30 3.23 -9.21
CA PRO A 26 2.12 2.90 -8.43
C PRO A 26 1.43 1.61 -8.92
N VAL A 27 2.11 0.47 -8.90
CA VAL A 27 1.63 -0.81 -9.45
C VAL A 27 0.34 -1.23 -8.76
N ILE A 28 0.31 -1.25 -7.43
CA ILE A 28 -0.87 -1.62 -6.64
C ILE A 28 -1.98 -0.55 -6.75
N SER A 29 -1.64 0.74 -6.68
CA SER A 29 -2.63 1.83 -6.83
C SER A 29 -3.30 1.84 -8.22
N ARG A 30 -2.64 1.35 -9.27
CA ARG A 30 -3.26 1.16 -10.59
C ARG A 30 -4.31 0.05 -10.59
N LEU A 31 -4.16 -1.01 -9.79
CA LEU A 31 -5.21 -2.03 -9.61
C LEU A 31 -6.52 -1.39 -9.14
N VAL A 32 -6.40 -0.45 -8.20
CA VAL A 32 -7.55 0.25 -7.63
C VAL A 32 -8.09 1.32 -8.57
N SER A 33 -7.25 2.25 -9.02
CA SER A 33 -7.69 3.43 -9.79
C SER A 33 -8.13 3.11 -11.21
N ARG A 34 -7.49 2.14 -11.89
CA ARG A 34 -7.78 1.81 -13.29
C ARG A 34 -8.79 0.68 -13.43
N TYR A 35 -8.75 -0.30 -12.54
CA TYR A 35 -9.62 -1.49 -12.63
C TYR A 35 -10.72 -1.49 -11.57
N GLY A 36 -10.81 -0.46 -10.71
CA GLY A 36 -11.87 -0.36 -9.71
C GLY A 36 -11.83 -1.47 -8.65
N LEU A 37 -10.68 -2.12 -8.47
CA LEU A 37 -10.52 -3.21 -7.52
C LEU A 37 -10.30 -2.67 -6.11
N THR A 38 -10.74 -3.45 -5.12
CA THR A 38 -10.30 -3.26 -3.73
C THR A 38 -9.10 -4.17 -3.49
N VAL A 39 -8.00 -3.61 -2.99
CA VAL A 39 -6.79 -4.38 -2.68
C VAL A 39 -6.46 -4.21 -1.20
N ASN A 40 -6.50 -5.31 -0.46
CA ASN A 40 -5.93 -5.38 0.88
C ASN A 40 -4.54 -6.02 0.82
N ILE A 41 -3.58 -5.49 1.57
CA ILE A 41 -2.22 -6.04 1.64
C ILE A 41 -2.12 -6.83 2.94
N LYS A 42 -1.99 -8.16 2.82
CA LYS A 42 -1.95 -9.10 3.95
C LYS A 42 -0.55 -9.32 4.47
N ALA A 43 0.44 -9.20 3.59
CA ALA A 43 1.85 -9.30 3.91
C ALA A 43 2.67 -8.56 2.86
N ALA A 44 3.83 -8.05 3.24
CA ALA A 44 4.70 -7.36 2.31
C ALA A 44 6.16 -7.37 2.77
N SER A 45 7.05 -7.50 1.79
CA SER A 45 8.46 -7.17 1.96
C SER A 45 8.95 -6.43 0.73
N LEU A 46 9.28 -5.16 0.91
CA LEU A 46 9.90 -4.33 -0.09
C LEU A 46 10.97 -3.50 0.62
N ALA A 47 12.24 -3.82 0.37
CA ALA A 47 13.35 -3.05 0.90
C ALA A 47 13.72 -1.91 -0.06
N SER A 48 13.86 -0.69 0.47
CA SER A 48 14.35 0.44 -0.31
C SER A 48 15.83 0.25 -0.64
N GLY A 49 16.19 0.37 -1.93
CA GLY A 49 17.59 0.41 -2.38
C GLY A 49 18.27 -0.93 -2.63
N ASN A 50 17.55 -2.04 -2.52
CA ASN A 50 18.09 -3.37 -2.81
C ASN A 50 17.74 -3.81 -4.24
N ASP A 51 18.58 -4.65 -4.84
CA ASP A 51 18.38 -5.24 -6.18
C ASP A 51 17.45 -6.45 -6.19
N SER A 52 16.77 -6.71 -5.07
CA SER A 52 15.80 -7.80 -4.95
C SER A 52 14.39 -7.33 -5.32
N ASP A 53 13.62 -8.18 -6.00
CA ASP A 53 12.20 -7.97 -6.18
C ASP A 53 11.49 -7.89 -4.82
N GLY A 54 10.58 -6.93 -4.70
CA GLY A 54 9.70 -6.82 -3.53
C GLY A 54 8.46 -7.66 -3.75
N TRP A 55 7.92 -8.24 -2.69
CA TRP A 55 6.73 -9.09 -2.78
C TRP A 55 5.60 -8.58 -1.88
N PHE A 56 4.37 -8.88 -2.31
CA PHE A 56 3.15 -8.52 -1.59
C PHE A 56 2.17 -9.70 -1.65
N ASP A 57 1.60 -10.06 -0.52
CA ASP A 57 0.39 -10.89 -0.45
C ASP A 57 -0.81 -9.97 -0.46
N LEU A 58 -1.64 -10.12 -1.49
CA LEU A 58 -2.79 -9.30 -1.77
C LEU A 58 -4.06 -10.12 -1.63
N GLU A 59 -5.06 -9.55 -0.97
CA GLU A 59 -6.45 -9.95 -1.13
C GLU A 59 -7.11 -8.94 -2.08
N ILE A 60 -7.64 -9.41 -3.20
CA ILE A 60 -8.12 -8.58 -4.30
C ILE A 60 -9.59 -8.91 -4.55
N SER A 61 -10.44 -7.89 -4.41
CA SER A 61 -11.89 -8.03 -4.59
C SER A 61 -12.40 -7.09 -5.68
N GLY A 62 -13.35 -7.56 -6.48
CA GLY A 62 -13.96 -6.77 -7.53
C GLY A 62 -14.69 -7.64 -8.55
N HIS A 63 -15.09 -7.00 -9.64
CA HIS A 63 -15.77 -7.65 -10.74
C HIS A 63 -14.78 -8.53 -11.55
N SER A 64 -15.26 -9.67 -12.07
CA SER A 64 -14.41 -10.67 -12.72
C SER A 64 -13.68 -10.13 -13.96
N GLN A 65 -14.32 -9.29 -14.78
CA GLN A 65 -13.71 -8.74 -15.98
C GLN A 65 -12.53 -7.81 -15.65
N GLU A 66 -12.67 -7.04 -14.58
CA GLU A 66 -11.70 -6.10 -14.04
C GLU A 66 -10.54 -6.84 -13.40
N LEU A 67 -10.82 -7.91 -12.66
CA LEU A 67 -9.80 -8.83 -12.14
C LEU A 67 -8.96 -9.40 -13.29
N THR A 68 -9.59 -10.00 -14.30
CA THR A 68 -8.89 -10.54 -15.47
C THR A 68 -8.04 -9.48 -16.16
N SER A 69 -8.60 -8.30 -16.40
CA SER A 69 -7.88 -7.19 -17.04
C SER A 69 -6.69 -6.72 -16.21
N SER A 70 -6.82 -6.68 -14.89
CA SER A 70 -5.74 -6.30 -13.97
C SER A 70 -4.61 -7.32 -13.95
N LEU A 71 -4.93 -8.62 -14.04
CA LEU A 71 -3.95 -9.70 -14.08
C LEU A 71 -3.15 -9.66 -15.37
N SER A 72 -3.80 -9.43 -16.52
CA SER A 72 -3.11 -9.21 -17.79
C SER A 72 -2.17 -8.00 -17.73
N TYR A 73 -2.56 -6.94 -17.02
CA TYR A 73 -1.69 -5.80 -16.77
C TYR A 73 -0.47 -6.16 -15.93
N LEU A 74 -0.63 -6.88 -14.82
CA LEU A 74 0.49 -7.33 -13.98
C LEU A 74 1.44 -8.23 -14.78
N GLN A 75 0.90 -9.17 -15.55
CA GLN A 75 1.68 -10.03 -16.46
C GLN A 75 2.45 -9.21 -17.50
N GLY A 76 1.82 -8.19 -18.10
CA GLY A 76 2.48 -7.30 -19.06
C GLY A 76 3.63 -6.49 -18.46
N LEU A 77 3.61 -6.23 -17.15
CA LEU A 77 4.75 -5.65 -16.44
C LEU A 77 5.86 -6.67 -16.18
N GLY A 78 5.57 -7.97 -16.27
CA GLY A 78 6.46 -9.05 -15.82
C GLY A 78 6.43 -9.24 -14.30
N VAL A 79 5.32 -8.89 -13.65
CA VAL A 79 5.06 -9.22 -12.24
C VAL A 79 4.79 -10.72 -12.16
N ASN A 80 5.57 -11.44 -11.34
CA ASN A 80 5.36 -12.87 -11.13
C ASN A 80 4.19 -13.07 -10.17
N LEU A 81 3.24 -13.92 -10.56
CA LEU A 81 2.03 -14.27 -9.82
C LEU A 81 2.19 -15.71 -9.31
N VAL A 82 2.55 -15.90 -8.04
CA VAL A 82 2.91 -17.23 -7.51
C VAL A 82 1.74 -17.98 -6.90
N GLN A 83 0.67 -17.27 -6.53
CA GLN A 83 -0.54 -17.89 -6.01
C GLN A 83 -1.73 -17.13 -6.54
N LEU A 84 -2.69 -17.81 -7.15
CA LEU A 84 -4.02 -17.26 -7.35
C LEU A 84 -4.97 -18.33 -6.85
N ALA A 85 -5.57 -18.10 -5.69
CA ALA A 85 -6.73 -18.86 -5.27
C ALA A 85 -7.93 -18.44 -6.13
N ILE A 86 -7.87 -18.71 -7.44
CA ILE A 86 -9.07 -18.75 -8.27
C ILE A 86 -9.76 -20.05 -7.86
N ALA A 87 -10.45 -20.02 -6.72
CA ALA A 87 -11.25 -21.12 -6.21
C ALA A 87 -12.43 -21.35 -7.18
N ASN A 88 -12.13 -22.01 -8.31
CA ASN A 88 -12.86 -23.12 -8.92
C ASN A 88 -12.55 -23.37 -10.41
N HIS A 89 -11.59 -22.69 -11.06
CA HIS A 89 -11.39 -22.95 -12.50
C HIS A 89 -9.96 -23.05 -13.05
N ILE A 90 -8.91 -23.14 -12.23
CA ILE A 90 -7.64 -23.72 -12.70
C ILE A 90 -7.07 -24.61 -11.60
N GLN A 91 -7.12 -25.92 -11.85
CA GLN A 91 -6.50 -26.94 -10.99
C GLN A 91 -4.98 -26.69 -10.92
N SER A 92 -4.45 -26.52 -9.72
CA SER A 92 -3.12 -27.03 -9.38
C SER A 92 -3.01 -27.26 -7.89
N ASN A 93 -3.05 -28.53 -7.54
CA ASN A 93 -2.52 -29.10 -6.31
C ASN A 93 -1.05 -28.71 -6.13
N GLN A 94 -0.66 -28.23 -4.96
CA GLN A 94 0.20 -28.96 -4.01
C GLN A 94 0.87 -28.03 -2.98
N ASN A 95 0.68 -28.43 -1.72
CA ASN A 95 1.65 -28.49 -0.62
C ASN A 95 2.18 -27.18 -0.02
N SER A 96 1.59 -26.87 1.13
CA SER A 96 2.17 -26.13 2.23
C SER A 96 3.54 -26.69 2.66
N GLN A 97 4.58 -25.84 2.72
CA GLN A 97 5.77 -26.11 3.53
C GLN A 97 6.28 -24.84 4.24
N PHE A 98 6.43 -25.02 5.56
CA PHE A 98 6.99 -24.20 6.64
C PHE A 98 8.48 -23.87 6.45
N PHE A 99 9.02 -22.74 6.99
CA PHE A 99 10.41 -22.53 7.48
C PHE A 99 10.54 -21.20 8.31
N PRO A 100 11.68 -20.88 8.98
CA PRO A 100 11.95 -21.04 10.41
C PRO A 100 11.98 -19.71 11.22
N ASN A 101 11.93 -19.82 12.56
CA ASN A 101 12.06 -18.71 13.51
C ASN A 101 13.49 -18.15 13.56
N ILE A 102 13.63 -16.82 13.54
CA ILE A 102 14.79 -16.10 14.05
C ILE A 102 14.28 -15.14 15.13
N GLU A 103 14.83 -15.30 16.33
CA GLU A 103 14.41 -14.63 17.56
C GLU A 103 14.68 -13.12 17.56
N SER A 104 13.71 -12.41 18.15
CA SER A 104 13.66 -10.97 18.37
C SER A 104 14.58 -10.52 19.50
N ASN A 105 15.31 -9.42 19.29
CA ASN A 105 15.81 -8.59 20.39
C ASN A 105 14.82 -7.45 20.65
N GLN A 106 14.22 -7.50 21.83
CA GLN A 106 13.28 -6.53 22.37
C GLN A 106 14.00 -5.21 22.70
N THR A 107 13.41 -4.07 22.33
CA THR A 107 13.69 -2.80 23.00
C THR A 107 12.42 -1.94 23.06
N GLN A 108 11.79 -1.98 24.23
CA GLN A 108 11.06 -0.93 24.95
C GLN A 108 10.41 0.20 24.11
N ARG A 109 9.09 0.11 23.84
CA ARG A 109 8.26 1.26 23.45
C ARG A 109 7.72 2.00 24.68
N LYS A 110 8.04 3.29 24.77
CA LYS A 110 7.44 4.30 25.67
C LYS A 110 6.05 4.70 25.11
N PRO A 111 5.05 5.07 25.93
CA PRO A 111 3.64 5.06 25.53
C PRO A 111 3.24 6.16 24.53
N GLU A 112 2.46 5.74 23.53
CA GLU A 112 2.14 6.38 22.24
C GLU A 112 1.05 7.48 22.26
N ILE A 113 0.68 8.05 23.41
CA ILE A 113 -0.50 8.94 23.47
C ILE A 113 -0.16 10.44 23.21
N LEU A 114 1.10 10.85 23.28
CA LEU A 114 1.48 12.28 23.22
C LEU A 114 1.86 12.84 21.84
N LEU A 115 1.91 12.02 20.78
CA LEU A 115 2.33 12.42 19.42
C LEU A 115 1.16 12.76 18.48
N LYS A 116 -0.07 12.82 19.00
CA LYS A 116 -1.21 13.22 18.17
C LYS A 116 -1.07 14.68 17.76
N THR A 117 -0.84 14.86 16.45
CA THR A 117 -1.22 16.01 15.60
C THR A 117 -0.15 17.01 15.13
N GLN A 118 1.12 16.63 15.02
CA GLN A 118 2.14 17.52 14.45
C GLN A 118 1.99 17.73 12.93
N TRP A 119 1.43 16.75 12.21
CA TRP A 119 1.33 16.80 10.74
C TRP A 119 0.52 17.99 10.20
N ARG A 120 -0.43 18.54 10.97
CA ARG A 120 -1.31 19.63 10.49
C ARG A 120 -0.55 20.91 10.24
N GLU A 121 0.29 21.31 11.19
CA GLU A 121 1.11 22.51 11.10
C GLU A 121 2.15 22.36 10.00
N GLU A 122 2.81 21.19 9.97
CA GLU A 122 3.76 20.82 8.92
C GLU A 122 3.12 20.85 7.53
N PHE A 123 1.90 20.33 7.39
CA PHE A 123 1.18 20.34 6.12
C PHE A 123 0.76 21.75 5.68
N GLN A 124 0.39 22.64 6.62
CA GLN A 124 0.12 24.05 6.29
C GLN A 124 1.39 24.78 5.85
N GLN A 125 2.51 24.54 6.53
CA GLN A 125 3.82 25.07 6.13
C GLN A 125 4.23 24.53 4.75
N TRP A 126 4.00 23.26 4.47
CA TRP A 126 4.29 22.67 3.17
C TRP A 126 3.48 23.33 2.03
N ILE A 127 2.17 23.51 2.20
CA ILE A 127 1.35 24.18 1.17
C ILE A 127 1.82 25.62 0.94
N SER A 128 2.24 26.34 1.99
CA SER A 128 2.71 27.72 1.86
C SER A 128 4.02 27.82 1.07
N THR A 129 4.81 26.74 0.97
CA THR A 129 6.00 26.67 0.11
C THR A 129 5.71 26.40 -1.38
N GLY A 130 4.44 26.26 -1.77
CA GLY A 130 4.03 26.04 -3.17
C GLY A 130 4.09 24.58 -3.64
N GLN A 131 4.50 23.66 -2.77
CA GLN A 131 4.39 22.22 -3.02
C GLN A 131 2.96 21.78 -2.68
N THR A 132 2.23 21.27 -3.66
CA THR A 132 0.77 21.06 -3.48
C THR A 132 0.27 19.70 -3.93
N ASN A 133 1.08 18.90 -4.61
CA ASN A 133 0.59 17.70 -5.29
C ASN A 133 1.32 16.39 -4.99
N ARG A 134 2.40 16.40 -4.20
CA ARG A 134 3.17 15.20 -3.82
C ARG A 134 3.55 15.25 -2.35
N LEU A 135 3.32 14.15 -1.63
CA LEU A 135 3.61 14.03 -0.21
C LEU A 135 4.24 12.67 0.06
N ARG A 136 5.36 12.64 0.80
CA ARG A 136 5.95 11.40 1.30
C ARG A 136 5.66 11.25 2.77
N LEU A 137 5.32 10.03 3.18
CA LEU A 137 5.11 9.71 4.58
C LEU A 137 5.40 8.25 4.87
N GLN A 138 5.73 7.98 6.12
CA GLN A 138 5.68 6.64 6.68
C GLN A 138 4.32 6.44 7.37
N LEU A 139 3.68 5.31 7.09
CA LEU A 139 2.42 4.88 7.66
C LEU A 139 2.62 3.59 8.46
N CYS A 140 2.15 3.59 9.70
CA CYS A 140 2.04 2.38 10.51
C CYS A 140 0.59 1.86 10.48
N ILE A 141 0.36 0.71 9.84
CA ILE A 141 -0.92 0.01 9.85
C ILE A 141 -0.91 -0.96 11.03
N LEU A 142 -1.65 -0.58 12.08
CA LEU A 142 -1.78 -1.40 13.29
C LEU A 142 -2.46 -2.74 12.97
N LYS A 143 -2.17 -3.76 13.77
CA LYS A 143 -2.70 -5.12 13.60
C LYS A 143 -4.22 -5.19 13.36
N ASP A 144 -5.00 -4.42 14.12
CA ASP A 144 -6.46 -4.40 14.02
C ASP A 144 -6.98 -3.85 12.67
N TYR A 145 -6.07 -3.31 11.84
CA TYR A 145 -6.34 -2.81 10.49
C TYR A 145 -5.78 -3.71 9.38
N HIS A 146 -5.13 -4.85 9.67
CA HIS A 146 -4.59 -5.78 8.65
C HIS A 146 -5.68 -6.43 7.77
N GLU A 147 -6.93 -6.44 8.24
CA GLU A 147 -8.09 -6.90 7.46
C GLU A 147 -8.77 -5.77 6.67
N LYS A 148 -8.24 -4.54 6.73
CA LYS A 148 -8.85 -3.37 6.11
C LYS A 148 -7.98 -2.84 4.97
N PRO A 149 -8.55 -2.53 3.80
CA PRO A 149 -7.80 -2.13 2.61
C PRO A 149 -7.40 -0.63 2.67
N ILE A 150 -6.70 -0.21 3.74
CA ILE A 150 -6.42 1.20 4.05
C ILE A 150 -5.78 1.93 2.87
N ILE A 151 -4.74 1.34 2.26
CA ILE A 151 -4.04 1.93 1.11
C ILE A 151 -4.96 2.00 -0.12
N SER A 152 -5.83 1.01 -0.33
CA SER A 152 -6.82 1.06 -1.40
C SER A 152 -7.83 2.19 -1.17
N GLU A 153 -8.22 2.46 0.08
CA GLU A 153 -9.15 3.56 0.39
C GLU A 153 -8.53 4.94 0.14
N LEU A 154 -7.21 5.10 0.37
CA LEU A 154 -6.48 6.31 -0.05
C LEU A 154 -6.65 6.59 -1.56
N VAL A 155 -6.65 5.53 -2.37
CA VAL A 155 -6.83 5.64 -3.82
C VAL A 155 -8.29 5.83 -4.20
N SER A 156 -9.18 4.92 -3.78
CA SER A 156 -10.57 4.88 -4.26
C SER A 156 -11.45 5.98 -3.67
N ARG A 157 -11.27 6.33 -2.38
CA ARG A 157 -12.12 7.31 -1.70
C ARG A 157 -11.57 8.73 -1.84
N TYR A 158 -10.25 8.89 -1.79
CA TYR A 158 -9.61 10.21 -1.80
C TYR A 158 -8.99 10.56 -3.16
N GLY A 159 -8.93 9.62 -4.10
CA GLY A 159 -8.44 9.86 -5.46
C GLY A 159 -6.94 10.11 -5.51
N LEU A 160 -6.18 9.53 -4.59
CA LEU A 160 -4.71 9.61 -4.61
C LEU A 160 -4.11 8.56 -5.54
N THR A 161 -2.98 8.90 -6.15
CA THR A 161 -2.02 7.89 -6.62
C THR A 161 -1.10 7.56 -5.46
N VAL A 162 -0.95 6.28 -5.14
CA VAL A 162 -0.09 5.80 -4.05
C VAL A 162 0.98 4.89 -4.61
N ASN A 163 2.24 5.26 -4.43
CA ASN A 163 3.36 4.36 -4.63
C ASN A 163 3.90 3.91 -3.27
N ILE A 164 4.18 2.61 -3.13
CA ILE A 164 4.79 2.05 -1.93
C ILE A 164 6.28 1.90 -2.24
N THR A 165 7.13 2.66 -1.56
CA THR A 165 8.58 2.66 -1.79
C THR A 165 9.32 1.70 -0.86
N SER A 166 8.71 1.37 0.27
CA SER A 166 9.19 0.39 1.25
C SER A 166 8.00 -0.20 1.97
N ALA A 167 8.07 -1.49 2.32
CA ALA A 167 7.03 -2.15 3.09
C ALA A 167 7.60 -3.29 3.94
N ALA A 168 7.14 -3.34 5.19
CA ALA A 168 7.38 -4.44 6.11
C ALA A 168 6.06 -4.76 6.82
N LEU A 169 5.43 -5.86 6.40
CA LEU A 169 4.23 -6.39 7.05
C LEU A 169 4.37 -7.91 7.15
N ASN A 170 4.49 -8.39 8.39
CA ASN A 170 4.59 -9.81 8.68
C ASN A 170 3.30 -10.29 9.37
N PRO A 171 2.42 -11.05 8.69
CA PRO A 171 1.13 -11.47 9.25
C PRO A 171 1.27 -12.51 10.37
N ASN A 172 2.44 -13.17 10.47
CA ASN A 172 2.68 -14.25 11.42
C ASN A 172 3.28 -13.75 12.74
N VAL A 173 3.70 -12.49 12.78
CA VAL A 173 4.20 -11.82 13.97
C VAL A 173 3.13 -10.82 14.38
N GLN A 174 2.88 -10.68 15.68
CA GLN A 174 1.84 -9.80 16.23
C GLN A 174 2.22 -8.29 16.12
N ASP A 175 2.98 -7.93 15.09
CA ASP A 175 3.56 -6.62 14.90
C ASP A 175 2.74 -5.75 13.92
N ASP A 176 2.92 -4.45 14.04
CA ASP A 176 2.35 -3.47 13.12
C ASP A 176 3.03 -3.54 11.73
N GLY A 177 2.31 -3.14 10.69
CA GLY A 177 2.85 -3.03 9.34
C GLY A 177 3.41 -1.63 9.08
N TRP A 178 4.60 -1.54 8.53
CA TRP A 178 5.26 -0.28 8.18
C TRP A 178 5.30 -0.10 6.67
N PHE A 179 4.89 1.08 6.19
CA PHE A 179 4.86 1.42 4.77
C PHE A 179 5.41 2.82 4.55
N ASP A 180 6.43 2.93 3.69
CA ASP A 180 6.84 4.23 3.17
C ASP A 180 6.06 4.50 1.88
N LEU A 181 5.32 5.60 1.87
CA LEU A 181 4.39 5.97 0.82
C LEU A 181 4.83 7.25 0.14
N ASP A 182 4.76 7.25 -1.19
CA ASP A 182 4.84 8.43 -2.03
C ASP A 182 3.46 8.67 -2.64
N LEU A 183 2.82 9.75 -2.20
CA LEU A 183 1.43 10.08 -2.50
C LEU A 183 1.38 11.22 -3.50
N TRP A 184 0.54 11.10 -4.53
CA TRP A 184 0.20 12.20 -5.43
C TRP A 184 -1.28 12.46 -5.47
N GLY A 185 -1.67 13.74 -5.47
CA GLY A 185 -3.05 14.18 -5.57
C GLY A 185 -3.18 15.67 -5.30
N ARG A 186 -4.35 16.26 -5.54
CA ARG A 186 -4.56 17.69 -5.24
C ARG A 186 -4.48 17.92 -3.72
N THR A 187 -4.13 19.14 -3.32
CA THR A 187 -4.03 19.53 -1.90
C THR A 187 -5.22 19.10 -1.05
N LYS A 188 -6.44 19.30 -1.55
CA LYS A 188 -7.67 18.88 -0.84
C LYS A 188 -7.75 17.36 -0.66
N GLN A 189 -7.31 16.59 -1.66
CA GLN A 189 -7.30 15.12 -1.62
C GLN A 189 -6.29 14.63 -0.58
N LEU A 190 -5.06 15.15 -0.62
CA LEU A 190 -4.02 14.85 0.37
C LEU A 190 -4.46 15.23 1.78
N HIS A 191 -5.06 16.41 1.96
CA HIS A 191 -5.57 16.82 3.27
C HIS A 191 -6.66 15.89 3.79
N SER A 192 -7.63 15.54 2.93
CA SER A 192 -8.73 14.64 3.31
C SER A 192 -8.27 13.22 3.62
N SER A 193 -7.23 12.72 2.93
CA SER A 193 -6.69 11.39 3.19
C SER A 193 -5.90 11.33 4.51
N LEU A 194 -5.15 12.39 4.85
CA LEU A 194 -4.45 12.48 6.14
C LEU A 194 -5.45 12.56 7.31
N ARG A 195 -6.55 13.31 7.14
CA ARG A 195 -7.67 13.34 8.09
C ARG A 195 -8.28 11.96 8.31
N TYR A 196 -8.40 11.17 7.26
CA TYR A 196 -8.88 9.79 7.36
C TYR A 196 -7.94 8.89 8.15
N LEU A 197 -6.64 8.90 7.85
CA LEU A 197 -5.64 8.13 8.61
C LEU A 197 -5.64 8.50 10.11
N GLU A 198 -5.77 9.79 10.40
CA GLU A 198 -5.91 10.32 11.77
C GLU A 198 -7.21 9.86 12.45
N GLN A 199 -8.34 9.84 11.74
CA GLN A 199 -9.62 9.35 12.26
C GLN A 199 -9.56 7.86 12.61
N LEU A 200 -8.78 7.08 11.87
CA LEU A 200 -8.49 5.68 12.21
C LEU A 200 -7.50 5.57 13.38
N GLY A 201 -6.82 6.65 13.76
CA GLY A 201 -5.78 6.66 14.78
C GLY A 201 -4.48 6.01 14.32
N LEU A 202 -4.24 5.92 13.00
CA LEU A 202 -3.03 5.32 12.46
C LEU A 202 -1.85 6.30 12.59
N PRO A 203 -0.71 5.86 13.16
CA PRO A 203 0.48 6.69 13.22
C PRO A 203 1.04 7.01 11.82
N ILE A 204 1.35 8.29 11.60
CA ILE A 204 1.95 8.78 10.37
C ILE A 204 3.10 9.74 10.68
N TRP A 205 4.16 9.67 9.88
CA TRP A 205 5.31 10.58 9.93
C TRP A 205 5.54 11.15 8.55
N LEU A 206 5.49 12.47 8.40
CA LEU A 206 5.73 13.12 7.12
C LEU A 206 7.23 13.19 6.86
N ASP A 207 7.67 12.70 5.71
CA ASP A 207 9.05 12.80 5.28
C ASP A 207 9.23 14.08 4.48
N TRP A 208 9.82 15.11 5.09
CA TRP A 208 10.11 16.39 4.46
C TRP A 208 11.54 16.49 3.92
N SER A 209 12.36 15.44 4.00
CA SER A 209 13.76 15.46 3.59
C SER A 209 13.95 15.87 2.12
N PHE A 210 12.94 15.61 1.28
CA PHE A 210 12.95 16.00 -0.14
C PHE A 210 12.93 17.53 -0.35
N LEU A 211 12.43 18.33 0.60
CA LEU A 211 12.43 19.80 0.51
C LEU A 211 13.85 20.39 0.57
N TYR A 212 14.81 19.64 1.11
CA TYR A 212 16.21 20.06 1.24
C TYR A 212 17.08 19.54 0.10
N SER A 213 16.68 18.47 -0.60
CA SER A 213 17.46 17.91 -1.71
C SER A 213 17.38 18.77 -2.98
N ASP A 214 16.24 19.42 -3.26
CA ASP A 214 16.06 20.26 -4.46
C ASP A 214 16.70 21.66 -4.33
N ARG A 215 17.13 22.09 -3.14
CA ARG A 215 17.82 23.37 -2.94
C ARG A 215 19.33 23.33 -3.18
N ASN A 216 19.92 22.13 -3.29
CA ASN A 216 21.37 21.95 -3.43
C ASN A 216 21.83 21.70 -4.89
N LEU A 217 21.05 22.12 -5.89
CA LEU A 217 21.40 22.01 -7.31
C LEU A 217 21.53 23.37 -8.03
N ILE A 218 21.65 24.47 -7.27
CA ILE A 218 22.02 25.78 -7.81
C ILE A 218 23.15 26.33 -6.95
N ASP A 219 24.38 25.94 -7.29
CA ASP A 219 25.62 26.69 -7.04
C ASP A 219 26.60 26.36 -8.17
#